data_AF-A0A5C2HFY5-F1
#
_entry.id   AF-A0A5C2HFY5-F1
#
_cell.length_a   1.000
_cell.length_b   1.000
_cell.length_c   1.000
_cell.angle_alpha   90.00
_cell.angle_beta   90.00
_cell.angle_gamma   90.00
#
_symmetry.space_group_name_H-M   'P 1'
#
loop_
_entity.id
_entity.type
_entity.pdbx_description
1 polymer ?
#
loop_
_entity_poly.entity_id
_entity_poly.type
_entity_poly.pdbx_seq_one_letter_code
_entity_poly.pdbx_strand_id
1 'polypeptide(L)'
;MSPQRRRQWHRLFGLMVQEQFHDSPYRVEVEIDVAKVSQFLDVVVIEQFEARDWAGANTLPDGLQPLRPHNLITFKSHHESLTDWSVKELVGYYVSYRKQLSEGSKRPPQSDFGLYAVSHHYQ
;
A
#
# COMPACT_ATOMS: atom_id res chain seq x y z
N MET A 1 -13.55 17.60 -0.39
CA MET A 1 -12.22 17.92 -0.96
C MET A 1 -12.26 17.78 -2.48
N SER A 2 -11.59 18.66 -3.24
CA SER A 2 -11.53 18.53 -4.71
C SER A 2 -10.71 17.29 -5.13
N PRO A 3 -10.96 16.67 -6.29
CA PRO A 3 -10.20 15.51 -6.77
C PRO A 3 -8.68 15.77 -6.89
N GLN A 4 -8.28 16.98 -7.26
CA GLN A 4 -6.86 17.37 -7.34
C GLN A 4 -6.19 17.38 -5.97
N ARG A 5 -6.86 17.93 -4.95
CA ARG A 5 -6.34 17.99 -3.59
C ARG A 5 -6.27 16.60 -2.94
N ARG A 6 -7.20 15.70 -3.31
CA ARG A 6 -7.15 14.27 -2.95
C ARG A 6 -5.85 13.64 -3.44
N ARG A 7 -5.57 13.72 -4.74
CA ARG A 7 -4.34 13.18 -5.34
C ARG A 7 -3.06 13.75 -4.72
N GLN A 8 -3.06 15.02 -4.31
CA GLN A 8 -1.92 15.61 -3.61
C GLN A 8 -1.65 14.94 -2.27
N TRP A 9 -2.67 14.66 -1.46
CA TRP A 9 -2.50 13.97 -0.17
C TRP A 9 -2.01 12.54 -0.33
N HIS A 10 -2.56 11.80 -1.30
CA HIS A 10 -2.09 10.44 -1.60
C HIS A 10 -0.65 10.43 -2.11
N ARG A 11 -0.28 11.38 -2.96
CA ARG A 11 1.11 11.55 -3.40
C ARG A 11 2.05 11.87 -2.24
N LEU A 12 1.66 12.80 -1.36
CA LEU A 12 2.46 13.13 -0.17
C LEU A 12 2.61 11.92 0.75
N PHE A 13 1.54 11.16 0.98
CA PHE A 13 1.59 9.91 1.74
C PHE A 13 2.57 8.92 1.11
N GLY A 14 2.47 8.68 -0.20
CA GLY A 14 3.38 7.80 -0.93
C GLY A 14 4.85 8.22 -0.79
N LEU A 15 5.15 9.51 -0.90
CA LEU A 15 6.51 10.04 -0.70
C LEU A 15 7.02 9.84 0.73
N MET A 16 6.17 10.02 1.74
CA MET A 16 6.54 9.77 3.14
C MET A 16 6.84 8.28 3.39
N VAL A 17 6.06 7.38 2.79
CA VAL A 17 6.32 5.94 2.89
C VAL A 17 7.62 5.59 2.14
N GLN A 18 7.86 6.14 0.96
CA GLN A 18 9.12 5.93 0.24
C GLN A 18 10.34 6.35 1.07
N GLU A 19 10.27 7.52 1.71
CA GLU A 19 11.35 8.02 2.58
C GLU A 19 11.59 7.09 3.78
N GLN A 20 10.53 6.63 4.44
CA GLN A 20 10.62 5.71 5.59
C GLN A 20 11.32 4.40 5.24
N PHE A 21 11.27 3.98 3.97
CA PHE A 21 11.79 2.70 3.48
C PHE A 21 13.04 2.83 2.59
N HIS A 22 13.64 4.03 2.46
CA HIS A 22 14.68 4.27 1.44
C HIS A 22 15.91 3.36 1.57
N ASP A 23 16.32 3.00 2.79
CA ASP A 23 17.46 2.11 3.11
C ASP A 23 17.00 0.75 3.65
N SER A 24 15.81 0.34 3.25
CA SER A 24 15.22 -0.94 3.62
C SER A 24 15.36 -1.98 2.48
N PRO A 25 15.20 -3.28 2.78
CA PRO A 25 15.12 -4.33 1.76
C PRO A 25 13.75 -4.37 1.05
N TYR A 26 12.97 -3.28 1.18
CA TYR A 26 11.66 -3.13 0.55
C TYR A 26 11.67 -2.01 -0.47
N ARG A 27 10.98 -2.26 -1.59
CA ARG A 27 10.67 -1.29 -2.62
C ARG A 27 9.28 -0.75 -2.38
N VAL A 28 9.13 0.56 -2.49
CA VAL A 28 7.83 1.23 -2.33
C VAL A 28 7.36 1.77 -3.67
N GLU A 29 6.30 1.17 -4.20
CA GLU A 29 5.61 1.61 -5.40
C GLU A 29 4.30 2.31 -5.00
N VAL A 30 4.16 3.55 -5.45
CA VAL A 30 2.94 4.34 -5.27
C VAL A 30 2.17 4.21 -6.56
N GLU A 31 1.16 3.34 -6.60
CA GLU A 31 0.37 3.17 -7.81
C GLU A 31 -0.56 4.39 -7.98
N ILE A 32 -0.14 5.31 -8.85
CA ILE A 32 -0.98 6.36 -9.40
C ILE A 32 -1.43 5.88 -10.78
N ASP A 33 -2.39 4.97 -10.77
CA ASP A 33 -3.37 4.63 -11.82
C ASP A 33 -3.02 5.03 -13.28
N VAL A 34 -2.63 4.03 -14.10
CA VAL A 34 -2.33 4.17 -15.55
C VAL A 34 -3.45 3.56 -16.43
N ALA A 35 -4.64 3.30 -15.89
CA ALA A 35 -5.76 2.77 -16.66
C ALA A 35 -6.59 3.88 -17.36
N LYS A 36 -7.16 3.55 -18.54
CA LYS A 36 -8.05 4.45 -19.33
C LYS A 36 -9.32 4.92 -18.60
N VAL A 37 -9.64 4.33 -17.45
CA VAL A 37 -10.71 4.73 -16.54
C VAL A 37 -10.06 4.90 -15.18
N SER A 38 -10.01 6.13 -14.67
CA SER A 38 -9.39 6.41 -13.38
C SER A 38 -10.18 5.72 -12.27
N GLN A 39 -9.65 4.61 -11.75
CA GLN A 39 -10.12 4.01 -10.52
C GLN A 39 -9.22 4.58 -9.42
N PHE A 40 -9.78 5.38 -8.51
CA PHE A 40 -9.04 5.99 -7.39
C PHE A 40 -8.54 4.92 -6.41
N LEU A 41 -7.55 4.14 -6.84
CA LEU A 41 -6.93 3.12 -6.03
C LEU A 41 -5.59 3.65 -5.54
N ASP A 42 -5.65 4.37 -4.42
CA ASP A 42 -4.50 4.89 -3.73
C ASP A 42 -3.87 3.80 -2.84
N VAL A 43 -3.20 2.83 -3.49
CA VAL A 43 -2.47 1.75 -2.82
C VAL A 43 -0.98 2.00 -2.92
N VAL A 44 -0.31 1.95 -1.77
CA VAL A 44 1.14 1.85 -1.69
C VAL A 44 1.48 0.38 -1.57
N VAL A 45 2.29 -0.12 -2.50
CA VAL A 45 2.83 -1.48 -2.48
C VAL A 45 4.24 -1.42 -1.92
N ILE A 46 4.48 -2.16 -0.84
CA ILE A 46 5.79 -2.32 -0.22
C ILE A 46 6.21 -3.77 -0.43
N GLU A 47 7.13 -3.99 -1.37
CA GLU A 47 7.58 -5.31 -1.81
C GLU A 47 9.00 -5.59 -1.34
N GLN A 48 9.21 -6.72 -0.67
CA GLN A 48 10.53 -7.16 -0.27
C GLN A 48 11.30 -7.66 -1.49
N PHE A 49 12.43 -7.02 -1.81
CA PHE A 49 13.31 -7.45 -2.90
C PHE A 49 14.55 -8.20 -2.41
N GLU A 50 14.87 -8.09 -1.10
CA GLU A 50 15.99 -8.80 -0.46
C GLU A 50 15.58 -9.43 0.88
N ALA A 51 15.99 -10.68 1.11
CA ALA A 51 15.75 -11.38 2.38
C ALA A 51 16.82 -11.01 3.42
N ARG A 52 16.72 -9.79 3.98
CA ARG A 52 17.67 -9.23 4.96
C ARG A 52 16.93 -8.56 6.12
N ASP A 53 17.50 -8.65 7.32
CA ASP A 53 17.02 -7.89 8.48
C ASP A 53 17.25 -6.38 8.32
N TRP A 54 16.25 -5.60 8.74
CA TRP A 54 16.29 -4.13 8.66
C TRP A 54 16.05 -3.50 10.02
N ALA A 55 17.02 -2.73 10.50
CA ALA A 55 16.94 -2.07 11.82
C ALA A 55 15.76 -1.09 11.92
N GLY A 56 15.36 -0.46 10.81
CA GLY A 56 14.20 0.43 10.75
C GLY A 56 12.86 -0.29 10.89
N ALA A 57 12.81 -1.62 10.86
CA ALA A 57 11.58 -2.36 11.13
C ALA A 57 11.04 -2.05 12.54
N ASN A 58 11.93 -1.78 13.51
CA ASN A 58 11.57 -1.43 14.88
C ASN A 58 10.97 -0.02 15.02
N THR A 59 11.10 0.83 14.00
CA THR A 59 10.53 2.19 13.99
C THR A 59 9.18 2.26 13.28
N LEU A 60 8.71 1.14 12.72
CA LEU A 60 7.41 1.09 12.07
C LEU A 60 6.28 1.22 13.10
N PRO A 61 5.15 1.83 12.73
CA PRO A 61 3.99 1.88 13.61
C PRO A 61 3.52 0.48 14.01
N ASP A 62 2.93 0.40 15.21
CA ASP A 62 2.24 -0.79 15.67
C ASP A 62 1.18 -1.23 14.63
N GLY A 63 1.10 -2.53 14.41
CA GLY A 63 0.20 -3.12 13.41
C GLY A 63 0.76 -3.20 11.99
N LEU A 64 1.87 -2.53 11.67
CA LEU A 64 2.60 -2.73 10.41
C LEU A 64 3.72 -3.79 10.54
N GLN A 65 3.94 -4.29 11.76
CA GLN A 65 4.95 -5.30 12.08
C GLN A 65 4.29 -6.67 12.39
N PRO A 66 4.90 -7.80 11.96
CA PRO A 66 6.01 -7.88 11.02
C PRO A 66 5.52 -7.60 9.58
N LEU A 67 6.39 -6.98 8.77
CA LEU A 67 6.13 -6.83 7.34
C LEU A 67 6.12 -8.19 6.66
N ARG A 68 5.22 -8.34 5.68
CA ARG A 68 5.17 -9.49 4.78
C ARG A 68 6.03 -9.23 3.54
N PRO A 69 6.31 -10.24 2.71
CA PRO A 69 6.96 -10.02 1.41
C PRO A 69 6.24 -9.00 0.53
N HIS A 70 4.91 -8.94 0.58
CA HIS A 70 4.12 -7.92 -0.12
C HIS A 70 3.17 -7.23 0.87
N ASN A 71 3.21 -5.90 0.98
CA ASN A 71 2.32 -5.14 1.87
C ASN A 71 1.58 -4.08 1.06
N LEU A 72 0.25 -4.13 1.08
CA LEU A 72 -0.60 -3.21 0.34
C LEU A 72 -1.29 -2.29 1.35
N ILE A 73 -1.11 -1.00 1.20
CA ILE A 73 -1.66 0.01 2.11
C ILE A 73 -2.64 0.88 1.34
N THR A 74 -3.92 0.89 1.73
CA THR A 74 -4.85 1.95 1.30
C THR A 74 -4.77 3.12 2.26
N PHE A 75 -4.73 4.34 1.74
CA PHE A 75 -4.74 5.56 2.54
C PHE A 75 -6.10 6.26 2.42
N LYS A 76 -6.55 6.90 3.49
CA LYS A 76 -7.68 7.84 3.49
C LYS A 76 -7.29 9.09 4.27
N SER A 77 -7.26 10.21 3.58
CA SER A 77 -7.03 11.51 4.20
C SER A 77 -8.21 11.90 5.11
N HIS A 78 -8.04 12.91 5.96
CA HIS A 78 -9.11 13.41 6.85
C HIS A 78 -10.40 13.87 6.15
N HIS A 79 -10.38 14.05 4.83
CA HIS A 79 -11.55 14.37 4.03
C HIS A 79 -12.19 13.14 3.35
N GLU A 80 -11.72 11.94 3.69
CA GLU A 80 -12.13 10.67 3.14
C GLU A 80 -12.41 9.68 4.26
N SER A 81 -13.57 9.04 4.21
CA SER A 81 -13.89 7.97 5.14
C SER A 81 -13.28 6.65 4.65
N LEU A 82 -12.78 5.85 5.59
CA LEU A 82 -12.55 4.43 5.35
C LEU A 82 -13.90 3.71 5.38
N THR A 83 -14.38 3.30 4.21
CA THR A 83 -15.70 2.66 4.05
C THR A 83 -15.57 1.15 3.79
N ASP A 84 -16.67 0.41 3.91
CA ASP A 84 -16.72 -1.00 3.49
C ASP A 84 -16.32 -1.16 2.02
N TRP A 85 -16.67 -0.17 1.18
CA TRP A 85 -16.29 -0.12 -0.22
C TRP A 85 -14.76 0.01 -0.38
N SER A 86 -14.11 0.89 0.38
CA SER A 86 -12.65 1.04 0.32
C SER A 86 -11.91 -0.25 0.68
N VAL A 87 -12.44 -1.03 1.63
CA VAL A 87 -11.89 -2.34 2.00
C VAL A 87 -12.09 -3.35 0.88
N LYS A 88 -13.27 -3.39 0.26
CA LYS A 88 -13.55 -4.27 -0.91
C LYS A 88 -12.62 -3.95 -2.08
N GLU A 89 -12.35 -2.67 -2.34
CA GLU A 89 -11.41 -2.23 -3.36
C GLU A 89 -9.98 -2.72 -3.08
N LEU A 90 -9.48 -2.56 -1.85
CA LEU A 90 -8.15 -3.06 -1.45
C LEU A 90 -8.05 -4.58 -1.63
N VAL A 91 -9.06 -5.33 -1.19
CA VAL A 91 -9.11 -6.79 -1.36
C VAL A 91 -9.15 -7.18 -2.83
N GLY A 92 -9.96 -6.49 -3.64
CA GLY A 92 -10.04 -6.71 -5.09
C GLY A 92 -8.70 -6.46 -5.79
N TYR A 93 -8.01 -5.39 -5.41
CA TYR A 93 -6.68 -5.09 -5.94
C TYR A 93 -5.64 -6.13 -5.52
N TYR A 94 -5.60 -6.53 -4.23
CA TYR A 94 -4.77 -7.63 -3.77
C TYR A 94 -4.93 -8.89 -4.62
N VAL A 95 -6.18 -9.28 -4.92
CA VAL A 95 -6.46 -10.46 -5.75
C VAL A 95 -5.89 -10.30 -7.16
N SER A 96 -5.98 -9.11 -7.74
CA SER A 96 -5.43 -8.80 -9.07
C SER A 96 -3.91 -8.76 -9.08
N TYR A 97 -3.28 -8.03 -8.14
CA TYR A 97 -1.83 -7.94 -7.97
C TYR A 97 -1.21 -9.34 -7.75
N ARG A 98 -1.79 -10.15 -6.85
CA ARG A 98 -1.36 -11.54 -6.62
C ARG A 98 -1.46 -12.42 -7.87
N LYS A 99 -2.42 -12.17 -8.77
CA LYS A 99 -2.52 -12.87 -10.05
C LYS A 99 -1.42 -12.42 -11.02
N GLN A 100 -1.14 -11.12 -11.09
CA GLN A 100 -0.06 -10.57 -11.93
C GLN A 100 1.30 -11.12 -11.52
N LEU A 101 1.60 -11.19 -10.22
CA LEU A 101 2.84 -11.83 -9.72
C LEU A 101 2.99 -13.31 -10.12
N SER A 102 1.88 -13.98 -10.44
CA SER A 102 1.87 -15.38 -10.88
C SER A 102 2.05 -15.57 -12.39
N GLU A 103 2.16 -14.48 -13.16
CA GLU A 103 2.43 -14.58 -14.60
C GLU A 103 3.88 -15.06 -14.82
N GLY A 104 4.02 -16.34 -15.19
CA GLY A 104 5.32 -16.98 -15.41
C GLY A 104 5.94 -17.65 -14.18
N SER A 105 5.25 -17.67 -13.03
CA SER A 105 5.74 -18.29 -11.79
C SER A 105 4.62 -18.93 -10.95
N LYS A 106 4.98 -19.61 -9.86
CA LYS A 106 3.99 -20.13 -8.91
C LYS A 106 3.36 -18.96 -8.15
N ARG A 107 2.03 -18.92 -8.09
CA ARG A 107 1.29 -17.91 -7.31
C ARG A 107 1.74 -17.91 -5.84
N PRO A 108 2.18 -16.75 -5.29
CA PRO A 108 2.59 -16.67 -3.89
C PRO A 108 1.44 -17.05 -2.94
N PRO A 109 1.71 -17.69 -1.78
CA PRO A 109 0.69 -17.99 -0.78
C PRO A 109 0.08 -16.71 -0.19
N GLN A 110 -1.13 -16.81 0.38
CA GLN A 110 -1.81 -15.64 0.94
C GLN A 110 -1.08 -15.05 2.16
N SER A 111 -0.34 -15.89 2.88
CA SER A 111 0.47 -15.51 4.05
C SER A 111 1.60 -14.54 3.71
N ASP A 112 1.95 -14.41 2.43
CA ASP A 112 2.99 -13.49 1.97
C ASP A 112 2.47 -12.07 1.79
N PHE A 113 1.19 -11.83 2.05
CA PHE A 113 0.54 -10.53 1.87
C PHE A 113 0.05 -9.96 3.20
N GLY A 114 0.38 -8.69 3.45
CA GLY A 114 -0.22 -7.86 4.48
C GLY A 114 -1.11 -6.79 3.85
N LEU A 115 -2.36 -6.65 4.31
CA LEU A 115 -3.28 -5.62 3.84
C LEU A 115 -3.57 -4.64 4.98
N TYR A 116 -3.32 -3.37 4.72
CA TYR A 116 -3.41 -2.32 5.73
C TYR A 116 -4.26 -1.16 5.24
N ALA A 117 -4.92 -0.49 6.19
CA ALA A 117 -5.63 0.75 5.95
C ALA A 117 -5.11 1.81 6.91
N VAL A 118 -4.63 2.93 6.36
CA VAL A 118 -4.25 4.11 7.13
C VAL A 118 -5.36 5.14 6.94
N SER A 119 -6.03 5.51 8.03
CA SER A 119 -7.02 6.58 8.01
C SER A 119 -6.72 7.58 9.12
N HIS A 120 -6.99 8.84 8.84
CA HIS A 120 -6.83 9.91 9.82
C HIS A 120 -8.20 10.56 10.06
N HIS A 121 -8.64 10.63 11.31
CA HIS A 121 -9.88 11.30 11.71
C HIS A 121 -9.57 12.23 12.88
N TYR A 122 -9.95 13.51 12.77
CA TYR A 122 -9.97 14.40 13.95
C TYR A 122 -11.30 14.19 14.69
N GLN A 123 -11.23 13.99 16.01
CA GLN A 123 -12.40 14.08 16.88
C GLN A 123 -12.69 15.55 17.19
#